data_AF-A0A2P4S973-F1
#
_entry.id   AF-A0A2P4S973-F1
#
_cell.length_a   1.000
_cell.length_b   1.000
_cell.length_c   1.000
_cell.angle_alpha   90.00
_cell.angle_beta   90.00
_cell.angle_gamma   90.00
#
_symmetry.space_group_name_H-M   'P 1'
#
loop_
_entity.id
_entity.type
_entity.pdbx_description
1 polymer ?
#
loop_
_entity_poly.entity_id
_entity_poly.type
_entity_poly.pdbx_seq_one_letter_code
_entity_poly.pdbx_strand_id
1 'polypeptide(L)'
;ALKDHGQDYLVGNKLSWADIHLLEAILMTEELKSDILSAFPLLQAFKGRMSNVPTIKKFLQPGSQRKPPLDEKSIANVRKIFSF
;
A
#
# COMPACT_ATOMS: atom_id res chain seq x y z
N ALA A 1 0.21 2.56 -17.82
CA ALA A 1 -0.29 1.21 -17.46
C ALA A 1 -1.81 1.20 -17.34
N LEU A 2 -2.40 1.45 -16.15
CA LEU A 2 -3.86 1.30 -15.93
C LEU A 2 -4.73 2.02 -16.96
N LYS A 3 -4.37 3.25 -17.35
CA LYS A 3 -5.09 4.02 -18.37
C LYS A 3 -4.93 3.43 -19.78
N ASP A 4 -3.74 2.95 -20.12
CA ASP A 4 -3.38 2.59 -21.50
C ASP A 4 -4.02 1.26 -21.91
N HIS A 5 -4.03 0.27 -21.01
CA HIS A 5 -4.64 -1.04 -21.28
C HIS A 5 -6.07 -1.16 -20.70
N GLY A 6 -6.50 -0.26 -19.81
CA GLY A 6 -7.87 -0.24 -19.27
C GLY A 6 -8.26 -1.47 -18.46
N GLN A 7 -7.28 -2.16 -17.85
CA GLN A 7 -7.50 -3.41 -17.09
C GLN A 7 -7.44 -3.16 -15.59
N ASP A 8 -7.87 -4.15 -14.81
CA ASP A 8 -7.97 -4.04 -13.36
C ASP A 8 -6.63 -4.14 -12.63
N TYR A 9 -5.69 -4.88 -13.22
CA TYR A 9 -4.34 -5.14 -12.69
C TYR A 9 -3.27 -4.47 -13.55
N LEU A 10 -2.10 -4.22 -12.98
CA LEU A 10 -1.00 -3.54 -13.65
C LEU A 10 -0.37 -4.36 -14.78
N VAL A 11 -0.39 -5.69 -14.68
CA VAL A 11 0.30 -6.59 -15.62
C VAL A 11 -0.57 -7.82 -15.93
N GLY A 12 -0.72 -8.14 -17.22
CA GLY A 12 -1.31 -9.42 -17.67
C GLY A 12 -2.74 -9.68 -17.20
N ASN A 13 -3.49 -8.63 -16.86
CA ASN A 13 -4.85 -8.70 -16.29
C ASN A 13 -5.01 -9.68 -15.12
N LYS A 14 -3.96 -9.87 -14.31
CA LYS A 14 -3.98 -10.78 -13.17
C LYS A 14 -3.21 -10.17 -12.01
N LEU A 15 -3.63 -10.49 -10.79
CA LEU A 15 -2.91 -10.13 -9.58
C LEU A 15 -1.44 -10.55 -9.68
N SER A 16 -0.57 -9.57 -9.50
CA SER A 16 0.87 -9.71 -9.52
C SER A 16 1.49 -9.01 -8.30
N TRP A 17 2.79 -9.24 -8.08
CA TRP A 17 3.53 -8.55 -7.03
C TRP A 17 3.56 -7.03 -7.22
N ALA A 18 3.49 -6.55 -8.47
CA ALA A 18 3.45 -5.13 -8.75
C ALA A 18 2.21 -4.47 -8.12
N ASP A 19 1.07 -5.16 -8.14
CA ASP A 19 -0.17 -4.62 -7.58
C ASP A 19 -0.10 -4.55 -6.04
N ILE A 20 0.54 -5.55 -5.41
CA ILE A 20 0.75 -5.60 -3.96
C ILE A 20 1.66 -4.45 -3.52
N HIS A 21 2.80 -4.29 -4.18
CA HIS A 21 3.74 -3.21 -3.87
C HIS A 21 3.13 -1.82 -4.11
N LEU A 22 2.37 -1.64 -5.19
CA LEU A 22 1.71 -0.37 -5.44
C LEU A 22 0.67 -0.04 -4.37
N LEU A 23 -0.13 -1.03 -3.92
CA LEU A 23 -1.07 -0.82 -2.82
C LEU A 23 -0.34 -0.40 -1.53
N GLU A 24 0.75 -1.08 -1.18
CA GLU A 24 1.55 -0.73 0.00
C GLU A 24 2.08 0.71 -0.09
N ALA A 25 2.66 1.11 -1.22
CA ALA A 25 3.15 2.47 -1.45
C ALA A 25 2.04 3.52 -1.36
N ILE A 26 0.86 3.24 -1.91
CA ILE A 26 -0.31 4.11 -1.80
C ILE A 26 -0.68 4.34 -0.33
N LEU A 27 -0.82 3.26 0.45
CA LEU A 27 -1.23 3.37 1.85
C LEU A 27 -0.21 4.15 2.68
N MET A 28 1.09 3.91 2.49
CA MET A 28 2.15 4.67 3.17
C MET A 28 2.14 6.16 2.79
N THR A 29 1.85 6.48 1.53
CA THR A 29 1.81 7.88 1.08
C THR A 29 0.57 8.61 1.63
N GLU A 30 -0.56 7.94 1.72
CA GLU A 30 -1.79 8.51 2.31
C GLU A 30 -1.67 8.75 3.81
N GLU A 31 -0.84 7.99 4.53
CA GLU A 31 -0.48 8.25 5.93
C GLU A 31 0.26 9.60 6.08
N LEU A 32 0.98 10.06 5.06
CA LEU A 32 1.64 11.37 5.04
C LEU A 32 0.72 12.49 4.53
N LYS A 33 -0.11 12.19 3.53
CA LYS A 33 -1.05 13.14 2.92
C LYS A 33 -2.28 12.41 2.40
N SER A 34 -3.39 12.54 3.14
CA SER A 34 -4.61 11.76 2.91
C SER A 34 -5.31 12.03 1.57
N ASP A 35 -5.16 13.22 1.00
CA ASP A 35 -5.77 13.64 -0.27
C ASP A 35 -4.85 13.45 -1.49
N ILE A 36 -3.69 12.82 -1.32
CA ILE A 36 -2.65 12.69 -2.37
C ILE A 36 -3.18 12.02 -3.65
N LEU A 37 -4.17 11.13 -3.53
CA LEU A 37 -4.77 10.43 -4.67
C LEU A 37 -5.91 11.19 -5.37
N SER A 38 -6.28 12.39 -4.90
CA SER A 38 -7.46 13.11 -5.43
C SER A 38 -7.37 13.41 -6.94
N ALA A 39 -6.16 13.61 -7.47
CA ALA A 39 -5.94 13.83 -8.90
C ALA A 39 -5.84 12.52 -9.72
N PHE A 40 -5.91 11.35 -9.08
CA PHE A 40 -5.60 10.05 -9.68
C PHE A 40 -6.77 9.05 -9.52
N PRO A 41 -7.90 9.24 -10.22
CA PRO A 41 -9.10 8.43 -10.05
C PRO A 41 -8.89 6.93 -10.31
N LEU A 42 -8.01 6.57 -11.26
CA LEU A 42 -7.68 5.17 -11.53
C LEU A 42 -6.92 4.52 -10.36
N LEU A 43 -6.06 5.27 -9.67
CA LEU A 43 -5.35 4.78 -8.49
C LEU A 43 -6.29 4.65 -7.28
N GLN A 44 -7.27 5.54 -7.15
CA GLN A 44 -8.33 5.41 -6.12
C GLN A 44 -9.16 4.15 -6.35
N ALA A 45 -9.61 3.92 -7.58
CA ALA A 45 -10.35 2.70 -7.94
C ALA A 45 -9.51 1.44 -7.73
N PHE A 46 -8.24 1.48 -8.14
CA PHE A 46 -7.27 0.41 -7.91
C PHE A 46 -7.11 0.08 -6.42
N LYS A 47 -6.85 1.09 -5.56
CA LYS A 47 -6.79 0.92 -4.11
C LYS A 47 -8.05 0.24 -3.57
N GLY A 48 -9.23 0.73 -3.97
CA GLY A 48 -10.51 0.15 -3.54
C GLY A 48 -10.67 -1.32 -3.91
N ARG A 49 -10.31 -1.72 -5.14
CA ARG A 49 -10.34 -3.13 -5.55
C ARG A 49 -9.33 -3.96 -4.77
N MET A 50 -8.08 -3.50 -4.69
CA MET A 50 -6.97 -4.23 -4.07
C MET A 50 -7.17 -4.42 -2.57
N SER A 51 -7.67 -3.41 -1.85
CA SER A 51 -8.02 -3.52 -0.44
C SER A 51 -9.15 -4.52 -0.16
N ASN A 52 -9.95 -4.89 -1.16
CA ASN A 52 -11.05 -5.84 -1.03
C ASN A 52 -10.69 -7.29 -1.37
N VAL A 53 -9.49 -7.56 -1.91
CA VAL A 53 -9.00 -8.94 -2.12
C VAL A 53 -8.99 -9.66 -0.76
N PRO A 54 -9.60 -10.84 -0.58
CA PRO A 54 -9.85 -11.42 0.75
C PRO A 54 -8.61 -11.55 1.65
N THR A 55 -7.48 -11.96 1.08
CA THR A 55 -6.21 -12.11 1.80
C THR A 55 -5.62 -10.76 2.22
N ILE A 56 -5.65 -9.77 1.32
CA ILE A 56 -5.22 -8.39 1.59
C ILE A 56 -6.14 -7.76 2.62
N LYS A 57 -7.46 -7.87 2.45
CA LYS A 57 -8.46 -7.36 3.39
C LYS A 57 -8.24 -7.90 4.79
N LYS A 58 -7.97 -9.21 4.92
CA LYS A 58 -7.61 -9.85 6.19
C LYS A 58 -6.30 -9.29 6.76
N PHE A 59 -5.29 -9.04 5.92
CA PHE A 59 -4.03 -8.43 6.34
C PHE A 59 -4.18 -6.96 6.77
N LEU A 60 -5.15 -6.23 6.22
CA LEU A 60 -5.44 -4.84 6.60
C LEU A 60 -6.30 -4.72 7.87
N GLN A 61 -6.87 -5.82 8.39
CA GLN A 61 -7.65 -5.78 9.63
C GLN A 61 -6.77 -5.57 10.88
N PRO A 62 -7.32 -4.98 11.95
CA PRO A 62 -6.67 -4.95 13.26
C PRO A 62 -6.28 -6.36 13.73
N GLY A 63 -5.12 -6.47 14.38
CA GLY A 63 -4.59 -7.74 14.87
C GLY A 63 -3.84 -8.58 13.83
N SER A 64 -3.73 -8.10 12.58
CA SER A 64 -2.81 -8.69 11.61
C SER A 64 -1.34 -8.44 11.98
N GLN A 65 -0.43 -9.06 11.22
CA GLN A 65 1.01 -8.82 11.37
C GLN A 65 1.49 -7.51 10.73
N ARG A 66 0.60 -6.72 10.09
CA ARG A 66 0.95 -5.42 9.53
C ARG A 66 1.51 -4.53 10.63
N LYS A 67 2.71 -3.99 10.40
CA LYS A 67 3.37 -3.10 11.36
C LYS A 67 2.85 -1.67 11.19
N PRO A 68 2.72 -0.91 12.29
CA PRO A 68 2.45 0.52 12.22
C PRO A 68 3.68 1.27 11.68
N PRO A 69 3.53 2.55 11.30
CA PRO A 69 4.65 3.45 11.04
C PRO A 69 5.63 3.47 12.21
N LEU A 70 6.92 3.67 11.91
CA LEU A 70 7.96 3.72 12.95
C LEU A 70 7.75 4.95 13.84
N ASP A 71 7.67 4.72 15.14
CA ASP A 71 7.70 5.76 16.16
C ASP A 71 9.13 6.11 16.59
N GLU A 72 9.31 7.22 17.29
CA GLU A 72 10.63 7.70 17.74
C GLU A 72 11.39 6.66 18.58
N LYS A 73 10.66 5.91 19.43
CA LYS A 73 11.23 4.85 20.26
C LYS A 73 11.79 3.71 19.40
N SER A 74 11.04 3.28 18.40
CA SER A 74 11.46 2.24 17.45
C SER A 74 12.64 2.71 16.61
N ILE A 75 12.63 3.97 16.16
CA ILE A 75 13.75 4.57 15.43
C ILE A 75 15.01 4.57 16.31
N ALA A 76 14.93 5.01 17.56
CA ALA A 76 16.07 5.01 18.48
C ALA A 76 16.64 3.59 18.69
N ASN A 77 15.78 2.59 18.82
CA ASN A 77 16.20 1.19 18.93
C ASN A 77 16.88 0.68 17.65
N VAL A 78 16.31 0.98 16.48
CA VAL A 78 16.88 0.62 15.17
C VAL A 78 18.26 1.25 15.00
N ARG A 79 18.40 2.55 15.30
CA ARG A 79 19.70 3.26 15.28
C ARG A 79 20.73 2.61 16.19
N LYS A 80 20.33 2.22 17.41
CA LYS A 80 21.21 1.52 18.35
C LYS A 80 21.67 0.14 17.84
N ILE A 81 20.77 -0.63 17.23
CA ILE A 81 21.06 -1.98 16.73
C ILE A 81 21.95 -1.93 15.49
N PHE A 82 21.62 -1.06 14.54
CA PHE A 82 22.29 -1.00 13.24
C PHE A 82 23.42 0.04 13.16
N SER A 83 23.62 0.83 14.22
CA SER A 83 24.68 1.85 14.34
C SER A 83 24.64 2.94 13.24
N PHE A 84 23.47 3.56 13.04
CA PHE A 84 23.29 4.73 12.13
C PHE A 84 22.47 5.86 12.77
#